data_AF-A0A967CL13-F1
#
_entry.id   AF-A0A967CL13-F1
#
_cell.length_a   1.000
_cell.length_b   1.000
_cell.length_c   1.000
_cell.angle_alpha   90.00
_cell.angle_beta   90.00
_cell.angle_gamma   90.00
#
_symmetry.space_group_name_H-M   'P 1'
#
loop_
_entity.id
_entity.type
_entity.pdbx_description
1 polymer ?
#
loop_
_entity_poly.entity_id
_entity_poly.type
_entity_poly.pdbx_seq_one_letter_code
_entity_poly.pdbx_strand_id
1 'polypeptide(L)'
;QLRLTNLQAKTFDILRECMSSTMPPHELGYRYGQHIAQMSIALRAAVFETQIMSRDLEAAIQGASAQFPLTGQDLTDRFQGVELGRVLKDCEAQWIASGFKLGKDDLLRLHR
;
A
#
# COMPACT_ATOMS: atom_id res chain seq x y z
N GLN A 1 -26.55 17.87 4.32
CA GLN A 1 -25.35 17.55 3.51
C GLN A 1 -24.16 18.32 4.05
N LEU A 2 -23.00 17.67 4.18
CA LEU A 2 -21.76 18.33 4.61
C LEU A 2 -21.19 19.15 3.45
N ARG A 3 -20.75 20.39 3.71
CA ARG A 3 -20.16 21.30 2.71
C ARG A 3 -18.64 21.11 2.65
N LEU A 4 -18.21 19.95 2.16
CA LEU A 4 -16.79 19.60 2.05
C LEU A 4 -16.13 20.26 0.83
N THR A 5 -14.85 20.58 0.93
CA THR A 5 -14.03 20.87 -0.25
C THR A 5 -13.80 19.60 -1.08
N ASN A 6 -13.40 19.73 -2.35
CA ASN A 6 -13.08 18.59 -3.20
C ASN A 6 -11.99 17.69 -2.58
N LEU A 7 -10.99 18.30 -1.96
CA LEU A 7 -9.93 17.56 -1.27
C LEU A 7 -10.48 16.80 -0.05
N GLN A 8 -11.32 17.43 0.76
CA GLN A 8 -11.94 16.79 1.91
C GLN A 8 -12.87 15.64 1.50
N ALA A 9 -13.65 15.81 0.44
CA ALA A 9 -14.53 14.76 -0.08
C ALA A 9 -13.70 13.54 -0.54
N LYS A 10 -12.62 13.77 -1.29
CA LYS A 10 -11.71 12.70 -1.73
C LYS A 10 -11.07 11.97 -0.54
N THR A 11 -10.56 12.72 0.45
CA THR A 11 -9.99 12.13 1.66
C THR A 11 -11.04 11.33 2.43
N PHE A 12 -12.26 11.83 2.54
CA PHE A 12 -13.36 11.12 3.20
C PHE A 12 -13.68 9.79 2.52
N ASP A 13 -13.78 9.79 1.18
CA ASP A 13 -14.02 8.55 0.43
C ASP A 13 -12.89 7.53 0.58
N ILE A 14 -11.63 7.98 0.53
CA ILE A 14 -10.47 7.12 0.75
C ILE A 14 -10.50 6.51 2.16
N LEU A 15 -10.78 7.30 3.19
CA LEU A 15 -10.83 6.81 4.58
C LEU A 15 -11.97 5.80 4.77
N ARG A 16 -13.12 6.04 4.13
CA ARG A 16 -14.25 5.11 4.16
C ARG A 16 -13.89 3.77 3.51
N GLU A 17 -13.21 3.79 2.36
CA GLU A 17 -12.73 2.58 1.69
C GLU A 17 -11.67 1.85 2.53
N CYS A 18 -10.69 2.57 3.07
CA CYS A 18 -9.63 2.01 3.90
C CYS A 18 -10.19 1.41 5.19
N MET A 19 -11.24 1.98 5.77
CA MET A 19 -11.89 1.41 6.95
C MET A 19 -12.43 0.00 6.69
N SER A 20 -13.02 -0.26 5.52
CA SER A 20 -13.57 -1.56 5.14
C SER A 20 -12.57 -2.50 4.46
N SER A 21 -11.36 -2.03 4.15
CA SER A 21 -10.36 -2.86 3.48
C SER A 21 -9.62 -3.79 4.45
N THR A 22 -9.10 -4.89 3.93
CA THR A 22 -8.24 -5.83 4.67
C THR A 22 -6.75 -5.48 4.54
N MET A 23 -6.43 -4.33 3.94
CA MET A 23 -5.03 -3.93 3.75
C MET A 23 -4.33 -3.79 5.10
N PRO A 24 -3.14 -4.39 5.25
CA PRO A 24 -2.35 -4.25 6.45
C PRO A 24 -1.80 -2.81 6.58
N PRO A 25 -1.41 -2.38 7.79
CA PRO A 25 -0.92 -1.02 8.04
C PRO A 25 0.19 -0.54 7.11
N HIS A 26 1.15 -1.41 6.79
CA HIS A 26 2.26 -1.07 5.90
C HIS A 26 1.81 -0.85 4.46
N GLU A 27 0.83 -1.61 3.96
CA GLU A 27 0.27 -1.38 2.63
C GLU A 27 -0.55 -0.09 2.57
N LEU A 28 -1.31 0.23 3.62
CA LEU A 28 -2.02 1.51 3.71
C LEU A 28 -1.03 2.69 3.62
N GLY A 29 0.09 2.59 4.32
CA GLY A 29 1.18 3.56 4.27
C GLY A 29 1.71 3.74 2.86
N TYR A 30 2.01 2.63 2.18
CA TYR A 30 2.56 2.64 0.82
C TYR A 30 1.59 3.23 -0.21
N ARG A 31 0.30 2.86 -0.16
CA ARG A 31 -0.68 3.30 -1.16
C ARG A 31 -1.22 4.71 -0.95
N TYR A 32 -1.36 5.13 0.31
CA TYR A 32 -2.09 6.36 0.66
C TYR A 32 -1.28 7.35 1.52
N GLY A 33 -0.04 7.01 1.86
CA GLY A 33 0.82 7.82 2.71
C GLY A 33 0.49 7.71 4.19
N GLN A 34 1.41 8.23 5.01
CA GLN A 34 1.38 8.08 6.46
C GLN A 34 0.07 8.57 7.09
N HIS A 35 -0.39 9.78 6.72
CA HIS A 35 -1.55 10.40 7.36
C HIS A 35 -2.83 9.59 7.17
N ILE A 36 -3.15 9.18 5.93
CA ILE A 36 -4.33 8.37 5.65
C ILE A 36 -4.24 7.00 6.32
N ALA A 37 -3.05 6.39 6.32
CA ALA A 37 -2.84 5.09 6.96
C ALA A 37 -3.09 5.17 8.49
N GLN A 38 -2.51 6.16 9.17
CA GLN A 38 -2.70 6.35 10.61
C GLN A 38 -4.17 6.65 10.97
N MET A 39 -4.84 7.51 10.21
CA MET A 39 -6.27 7.76 10.39
C MET A 39 -7.11 6.50 10.17
N SER A 40 -6.77 5.69 9.16
CA SER A 40 -7.48 4.44 8.90
C SER A 40 -7.31 3.42 10.03
N ILE A 41 -6.11 3.32 10.61
CA ILE A 41 -5.84 2.48 11.78
C ILE A 41 -6.66 2.96 12.98
N ALA A 42 -6.65 4.27 13.26
CA ALA A 42 -7.42 4.84 14.35
C ALA A 42 -8.93 4.63 14.18
N LEU A 43 -9.44 4.79 12.96
CA LEU A 43 -10.85 4.57 12.63
C LEU A 43 -11.25 3.11 12.81
N ARG A 44 -10.43 2.16 12.33
CA ARG A 44 -10.66 0.73 12.55
C ARG A 44 -10.65 0.39 14.04
N ALA A 45 -9.67 0.90 14.79
CA ALA A 45 -9.60 0.68 16.24
C ALA A 45 -10.84 1.21 16.97
N ALA A 46 -11.34 2.39 16.58
CA ALA A 46 -12.57 2.95 17.14
C ALA A 46 -13.80 2.09 16.80
N VAL A 47 -13.94 1.62 15.56
CA VAL A 47 -15.08 0.80 15.11
C VAL A 47 -15.10 -0.57 15.78
N PHE A 48 -13.93 -1.19 15.94
CA PHE A 48 -13.80 -2.52 16.56
C PHE A 48 -13.58 -2.48 18.07
N GLU A 49 -13.60 -1.28 18.68
CA GLU A 49 -13.36 -1.06 20.11
C GLU A 49 -12.04 -1.68 20.59
N THR A 50 -10.99 -1.58 19.77
CA THR A 50 -9.65 -2.10 20.07
C THR A 50 -8.66 -0.97 20.36
N GLN A 51 -7.51 -1.35 20.93
CA GLN A 51 -6.42 -0.41 21.14
C GLN A 51 -5.63 -0.21 19.84
N ILE A 52 -5.16 1.02 19.62
CA ILE A 52 -4.18 1.31 18.57
C ILE A 52 -2.84 0.74 19.02
N MET A 53 -2.28 -0.17 18.23
CA MET A 53 -0.98 -0.76 18.51
C MET A 53 0.13 0.09 17.89
N SER A 54 1.17 0.43 18.67
CA SER A 54 2.30 1.24 18.17
C SER A 54 2.97 0.62 16.94
N ARG A 55 3.08 -0.72 16.91
CA ARG A 55 3.62 -1.48 15.76
C ARG A 55 2.86 -1.23 14.46
N ASP A 56 1.55 -0.97 14.52
CA ASP A 56 0.75 -0.73 13.32
C ASP A 56 0.99 0.68 12.79
N LEU A 57 1.15 1.66 13.69
CA LEU A 57 1.52 3.03 13.32
C LEU A 57 2.93 3.07 12.72
N GLU A 58 3.88 2.34 13.31
CA GLU A 58 5.25 2.19 12.79
C GLU A 58 5.23 1.54 11.39
N ALA A 59 4.48 0.46 11.22
CA ALA A 59 4.33 -0.20 9.92
C ALA A 59 3.76 0.74 8.85
N ALA A 60 2.78 1.58 9.19
CA ALA A 60 2.26 2.61 8.29
C ALA A 60 3.31 3.65 7.90
N ILE A 61 4.15 4.10 8.85
CA ILE A 61 5.25 5.03 8.58
C ILE A 61 6.30 4.40 7.64
N GLN A 62 6.66 3.13 7.90
CA GLN A 62 7.59 2.39 7.06
C GLN A 62 7.05 2.25 5.64
N GLY A 63 5.78 1.87 5.49
CA GLY A 63 5.13 1.78 4.19
C GLY A 63 5.09 3.10 3.42
N ALA A 64 4.79 4.20 4.10
CA ALA A 64 4.78 5.52 3.47
C ALA A 64 6.15 5.96 2.95
N SER A 65 7.23 5.38 3.47
CA SER A 65 8.61 5.66 3.03
C SER A 65 9.17 4.58 2.08
N ALA A 66 8.42 3.49 1.85
CA ALA A 66 8.88 2.35 1.07
C ALA A 66 8.93 2.71 -0.42
N GLN A 67 9.98 2.26 -1.10
CA GLN A 67 10.19 2.47 -2.53
C GLN A 67 10.27 1.12 -3.21
N PHE A 68 9.40 0.90 -4.20
CA PHE A 68 9.39 -0.35 -4.96
C PHE A 68 10.69 -0.49 -5.76
N PRO A 69 11.46 -1.59 -5.58
CA PRO A 69 12.83 -1.67 -6.09
C PRO A 69 12.94 -2.09 -7.56
N LEU A 70 11.80 -2.29 -8.24
CA LEU A 70 11.76 -2.72 -9.64
C LEU A 70 11.18 -1.64 -10.54
N THR A 71 11.77 -1.54 -11.73
CA THR A 71 11.27 -0.70 -12.81
C THR A 71 10.85 -1.56 -14.00
N GLY A 72 10.05 -1.00 -14.90
CA GLY A 72 9.69 -1.69 -16.15
C GLY A 72 10.91 -2.07 -17.00
N GLN A 73 11.98 -1.27 -16.96
CA GLN A 73 13.22 -1.53 -17.71
C GLN A 73 13.92 -2.83 -17.27
N ASP A 74 13.74 -3.25 -16.02
CA ASP A 74 14.33 -4.48 -15.50
C ASP A 74 13.67 -5.74 -16.04
N LEU A 75 12.52 -5.58 -16.71
CA LEU A 75 11.67 -6.67 -17.19
C LEU A 75 11.52 -6.66 -18.73
N THR A 76 12.00 -5.63 -19.43
CA THR A 76 11.83 -5.50 -20.89
C THR A 76 12.51 -6.60 -21.70
N ASP A 77 13.56 -7.21 -21.16
CA ASP A 77 14.25 -8.34 -21.79
C ASP A 77 13.39 -9.62 -21.83
N ARG A 78 12.36 -9.71 -20.98
CA ARG A 78 11.53 -10.91 -20.81
C ARG A 78 10.06 -10.69 -21.16
N PHE A 79 9.54 -9.50 -20.89
CA PHE A 79 8.13 -9.17 -21.03
C PHE A 79 7.95 -7.85 -21.78
N GLN A 80 6.89 -7.74 -22.59
CA GLN A 80 6.58 -6.52 -23.34
C GLN A 80 5.08 -6.22 -23.33
N GLY A 81 4.74 -4.96 -23.60
CA GLY A 81 3.35 -4.52 -23.73
C GLY A 81 2.52 -4.74 -22.44
N VAL A 82 1.32 -5.28 -22.60
CA VAL A 82 0.37 -5.50 -21.48
C VAL A 82 0.93 -6.47 -20.44
N GLU A 83 1.69 -7.47 -20.89
CA GLU A 83 2.26 -8.48 -20.01
C GLU A 83 3.28 -7.88 -19.03
N LEU A 84 4.12 -6.95 -19.51
CA LEU A 84 5.06 -6.20 -18.66
C LEU A 84 4.34 -5.48 -17.53
N GLY A 85 3.25 -4.78 -17.83
CA GLY A 85 2.45 -4.08 -16.83
C GLY A 85 1.80 -5.02 -15.82
N ARG A 86 1.34 -6.21 -16.25
CA ARG A 86 0.78 -7.24 -15.37
C ARG A 86 1.85 -7.78 -14.42
N VAL A 87 3.00 -8.19 -14.95
CA VAL A 87 4.13 -8.72 -14.17
C VAL A 87 4.63 -7.69 -13.17
N LEU A 88 4.73 -6.41 -13.56
CA LEU A 88 5.17 -5.35 -12.66
C LEU A 88 4.22 -5.19 -11.45
N LYS A 89 2.90 -5.24 -11.70
CA LYS A 89 1.89 -5.21 -10.63
C LYS A 89 1.94 -6.43 -9.74
N ASP A 90 2.14 -7.62 -10.32
CA ASP A 90 2.25 -8.86 -9.56
C ASP A 90 3.50 -8.84 -8.65
N CYS A 91 4.64 -8.35 -9.16
CA CYS A 91 5.85 -8.13 -8.36
C CYS A 91 5.63 -7.10 -7.23
N GLU A 92 4.94 -5.99 -7.50
CA GLU A 92 4.60 -5.00 -6.48
C GLU A 92 3.72 -5.60 -5.37
N ALA A 93 2.70 -6.38 -5.74
CA ALA A 93 1.85 -7.06 -4.79
C ALA A 93 2.63 -8.06 -3.91
N GLN A 94 3.53 -8.85 -4.50
CA GLN A 94 4.38 -9.79 -3.75
C GLN A 94 5.36 -9.06 -2.83
N TRP A 95 5.92 -7.95 -3.29
CA TRP A 95 6.80 -7.11 -2.48
C TRP A 95 6.06 -6.53 -1.26
N ILE A 96 4.86 -5.99 -1.45
CA ILE A 96 3.99 -5.52 -0.36
C ILE A 96 3.63 -6.66 0.59
N ALA A 97 3.22 -7.83 0.05
CA ALA A 97 2.84 -8.99 0.84
C ALA A 97 3.99 -9.52 1.71
N SER A 98 5.24 -9.39 1.24
CA SER A 98 6.43 -9.74 2.03
C SER A 98 6.74 -8.76 3.19
N GLY A 99 6.01 -7.64 3.28
CA GLY A 99 6.34 -6.54 4.18
C GLY A 99 7.59 -5.79 3.71
N PHE A 100 7.73 -5.60 2.39
CA PHE A 100 8.84 -4.91 1.73
C PHE A 100 10.22 -5.56 1.89
N LYS A 101 10.27 -6.87 2.20
CA LYS A 101 11.52 -7.60 2.43
C LYS A 101 12.19 -8.08 1.14
N LEU A 102 11.40 -8.31 0.10
CA LEU A 102 11.93 -8.80 -1.18
C LEU A 102 12.77 -7.72 -1.87
N GLY A 103 13.98 -8.07 -2.26
CA GLY A 103 14.81 -7.22 -3.10
C GLY A 103 14.46 -7.35 -4.58
N LYS A 104 15.08 -6.50 -5.40
CA LYS A 104 14.99 -6.56 -6.87
C LYS A 104 15.25 -7.96 -7.41
N ASP A 105 16.34 -8.59 -7.00
CA ASP A 105 16.73 -9.91 -7.48
C ASP A 105 15.74 -11.01 -7.08
N ASP A 106 15.15 -10.91 -5.89
CA ASP A 106 14.15 -11.88 -5.44
C ASP A 106 12.90 -11.81 -6.32
N LEU A 107 12.44 -10.58 -6.60
CA LEU A 107 11.28 -10.34 -7.46
C LEU A 107 11.52 -10.82 -8.90
N LEU A 108 12.71 -10.57 -9.47
CA LEU A 108 13.10 -11.07 -10.80
C LEU A 108 13.20 -12.59 -10.89
N ARG A 109 13.41 -13.29 -9.76
CA ARG A 109 13.45 -14.76 -9.70
C ARG A 109 12.06 -15.38 -9.64
N LEU A 110 11.07 -14.68 -9.07
CA LEU A 110 9.69 -15.18 -8.98
C LEU A 110 9.03 -15.38 -10.35
N HIS A 111 9.53 -14.68 -11.37
CA HIS A 111 8.96 -14.66 -12.73
C HIS A 111 10.01 -15.11 -13.77
N ARG A 112 10.77 -16.17 -13.46
CA ARG A 112 11.65 -16.85 -14.42
C ARG A 112 10.85 -17.72 -15.40
#